data_AF-A0A9X2HBQ4-F1
#
_entry.id   AF-A0A9X2HBQ4-F1
#
_cell.length_a   1.000
_cell.length_b   1.000
_cell.length_c   1.000
_cell.angle_alpha   90.00
_cell.angle_beta   90.00
_cell.angle_gamma   90.00
#
_symmetry.space_group_name_H-M   'P 1'
#
loop_
_entity.id
_entity.type
_entity.pdbx_description
1 polymer ?
#
loop_
_entity_poly.entity_id
_entity_poly.type
_entity_poly.pdbx_seq_one_letter_code
_entity_poly.pdbx_strand_id
1 'polypeptide(L)'
;MAAPKRKSSTKIAARERARAAAAAQMEREQRLLGAAEGFFSETLEVDAKREELRAKIAELEEQLKGLDAPAENATTYVQQMKAEGLKNAQIAERLELTTGEVARYLKLGASKTAAADSSTNDAATQDSVSAAAA
;
A
#
# COMPACT_ATOMS: atom_id res chain seq x y z
N MET A 1 -39.17 -10.83 -81.10
CA MET A 1 -38.34 -9.77 -80.48
C MET A 1 -38.40 -9.92 -78.97
N ALA A 2 -37.29 -10.27 -78.31
CA ALA A 2 -37.23 -10.45 -76.85
C ALA A 2 -36.59 -9.21 -76.21
N ALA A 3 -37.32 -8.55 -75.30
CA ALA A 3 -36.91 -7.28 -74.70
C ALA A 3 -35.82 -7.47 -73.61
N PRO A 4 -34.76 -6.62 -73.59
CA PRO A 4 -33.70 -6.71 -72.58
C PRO A 4 -34.12 -5.96 -71.30
N LYS A 5 -34.90 -6.60 -70.41
CA LYS A 5 -35.43 -5.97 -69.18
C LYS A 5 -34.78 -6.43 -67.86
N ARG A 6 -33.71 -7.22 -67.91
CA ARG A 6 -33.19 -7.95 -66.72
C ARG A 6 -31.94 -7.36 -66.04
N LYS A 7 -31.14 -6.54 -66.72
CA LYS A 7 -29.85 -6.05 -66.19
C LYS A 7 -29.99 -4.81 -65.28
N SER A 8 -31.02 -3.99 -65.47
CA SER A 8 -31.26 -2.79 -64.66
C SER A 8 -31.93 -3.12 -63.32
N SER A 9 -32.90 -4.03 -63.30
CA SER A 9 -33.58 -4.46 -62.08
C SER A 9 -32.64 -5.17 -61.10
N THR A 10 -31.71 -5.97 -61.62
CA THR A 10 -30.68 -6.66 -60.82
C THR A 10 -29.67 -5.68 -60.21
N LYS A 11 -29.24 -4.65 -60.95
CA LYS A 11 -28.37 -3.60 -60.41
C LYS A 11 -29.06 -2.77 -59.32
N ILE A 12 -30.34 -2.46 -59.49
CA ILE A 12 -31.14 -1.76 -58.47
C ILE A 12 -31.31 -2.65 -57.23
N ALA A 13 -31.67 -3.92 -57.39
CA ALA A 13 -31.79 -4.88 -56.30
C ALA A 13 -30.48 -5.07 -55.52
N ALA A 14 -29.33 -5.12 -56.20
CA ALA A 14 -28.02 -5.20 -55.55
C ALA A 14 -27.71 -3.94 -54.73
N ARG A 15 -28.06 -2.76 -55.22
CA ARG A 15 -27.88 -1.49 -54.50
C ARG A 15 -28.78 -1.39 -53.28
N GLU A 16 -30.04 -1.80 -53.39
CA GLU A 16 -30.97 -1.84 -52.27
C GLU A 16 -30.52 -2.86 -51.21
N ARG A 17 -30.02 -4.04 -51.62
CA ARG A 17 -29.44 -5.02 -50.69
C ARG A 17 -28.19 -4.50 -50.00
N ALA A 18 -27.32 -3.77 -50.70
CA ALA A 18 -26.15 -3.13 -50.11
C ALA A 18 -26.53 -2.05 -49.09
N ARG A 19 -27.55 -1.24 -49.39
CA ARG A 19 -28.10 -0.24 -48.45
C ARG A 19 -28.70 -0.90 -47.21
N ALA A 20 -29.49 -1.95 -47.38
CA ALA A 20 -30.07 -2.71 -46.28
C ALA A 20 -28.99 -3.38 -45.40
N ALA A 21 -27.94 -3.93 -46.02
CA ALA A 21 -26.81 -4.51 -45.28
C ALA A 21 -26.04 -3.44 -44.49
N ALA A 22 -25.78 -2.27 -45.09
CA ALA A 22 -25.14 -1.16 -44.41
C ALA A 22 -25.99 -0.62 -43.24
N ALA A 23 -27.31 -0.51 -43.42
CA ALA A 23 -28.22 -0.11 -42.35
C ALA A 23 -28.22 -1.11 -41.19
N ALA A 24 -28.27 -2.42 -41.48
CA ALA A 24 -28.20 -3.46 -40.47
C ALA A 24 -26.85 -3.49 -39.73
N GLN A 25 -25.74 -3.17 -40.42
CA GLN A 25 -24.43 -3.02 -39.79
C GLN A 25 -24.41 -1.81 -38.84
N MET A 26 -24.88 -0.65 -39.29
CA MET A 26 -24.95 0.53 -38.43
C MET A 26 -25.84 0.31 -37.20
N GLU A 27 -26.97 -0.37 -37.35
CA GLU A 27 -27.82 -0.70 -36.21
C GLU A 27 -27.12 -1.63 -35.21
N ARG A 28 -26.36 -2.62 -35.71
CA ARG A 28 -25.55 -3.48 -34.86
C ARG A 28 -24.44 -2.70 -34.15
N GLU A 29 -23.75 -1.81 -34.85
CA GLU A 29 -22.71 -0.96 -34.28
C GLU A 29 -23.28 -0.04 -33.19
N GLN A 30 -24.44 0.57 -33.41
CA GLN A 30 -25.11 1.40 -32.40
C GLN A 30 -25.48 0.59 -31.15
N ARG A 31 -25.98 -0.64 -31.31
CA ARG A 31 -26.27 -1.53 -30.17
C ARG A 31 -24.99 -1.91 -29.42
N LEU A 32 -23.88 -2.14 -30.12
CA LEU A 32 -22.60 -2.44 -29.49
C LEU A 32 -22.04 -1.22 -28.73
N LEU A 33 -22.15 -0.02 -29.30
CA LEU A 33 -21.76 1.22 -28.64
C LEU A 33 -22.59 1.44 -27.37
N GLY A 34 -23.92 1.29 -27.43
CA GLY A 34 -24.78 1.43 -26.25
C GLY A 34 -24.47 0.39 -25.16
N ALA A 35 -24.15 -0.85 -25.54
CA ALA A 35 -23.72 -1.88 -24.58
C ALA A 35 -22.36 -1.54 -23.94
N ALA A 36 -21.42 -0.99 -24.72
CA ALA A 36 -20.13 -0.55 -24.20
C ALA A 36 -20.27 0.65 -23.26
N GLU A 37 -21.10 1.64 -23.61
CA GLU A 37 -21.43 2.78 -22.75
C GLU A 37 -22.02 2.32 -21.42
N GLY A 38 -22.98 1.38 -21.45
CA GLY A 38 -23.54 0.77 -20.25
C GLY A 38 -22.47 0.12 -19.38
N PHE A 39 -21.64 -0.75 -19.97
CA PHE A 39 -20.54 -1.39 -19.25
C PHE A 39 -19.61 -0.37 -18.58
N PHE A 40 -19.11 0.62 -19.33
CA PHE A 40 -18.19 1.61 -18.77
C PHE A 40 -18.85 2.46 -17.69
N SER A 41 -20.13 2.84 -17.84
CA SER A 41 -20.84 3.60 -16.81
C SER A 41 -20.96 2.84 -15.49
N GLU A 42 -21.22 1.54 -15.55
CA GLU A 42 -21.32 0.68 -14.36
C GLU A 42 -19.96 0.38 -13.74
N THR A 43 -18.89 0.25 -14.54
CA THR A 43 -17.56 -0.09 -14.04
C THR A 43 -16.76 1.11 -13.56
N LEU A 44 -17.02 2.32 -14.07
CA LEU A 44 -16.23 3.51 -13.75
C LEU A 44 -16.20 3.77 -12.23
N GLU A 45 -17.35 3.71 -11.57
CA GLU A 45 -17.44 3.93 -10.12
C GLU A 45 -16.77 2.81 -9.32
N VAL A 46 -16.84 1.58 -9.82
CA VAL A 46 -16.22 0.41 -9.17
C VAL A 46 -14.70 0.50 -9.26
N ASP A 47 -14.18 0.91 -10.42
CA ASP A 47 -12.74 1.07 -10.62
C ASP A 47 -12.19 2.24 -9.82
N ALA A 48 -12.92 3.37 -9.73
CA ALA A 48 -12.56 4.46 -8.83
C ALA A 48 -12.49 4.02 -7.36
N LYS A 49 -13.49 3.25 -6.87
CA LYS A 49 -13.48 2.68 -5.51
C LYS A 49 -12.32 1.72 -5.29
N ARG A 50 -11.95 0.92 -6.30
CA ARG A 50 -10.78 0.03 -6.23
C ARG A 50 -9.49 0.81 -6.11
N GLU A 51 -9.33 1.90 -6.85
CA GLU A 51 -8.16 2.76 -6.76
C GLU A 51 -8.05 3.44 -5.38
N GLU A 52 -9.16 3.95 -4.85
CA GLU A 52 -9.22 4.52 -3.50
C GLU A 52 -8.81 3.50 -2.43
N LEU A 53 -9.35 2.28 -2.50
CA LEU A 53 -8.98 1.21 -1.56
C LEU A 53 -7.51 0.80 -1.68
N ARG A 54 -6.95 0.75 -2.91
CA ARG A 54 -5.53 0.48 -3.11
C ARG A 54 -4.65 1.59 -2.52
N ALA A 55 -5.04 2.85 -2.68
CA ALA A 55 -4.32 3.98 -2.08
C ALA A 55 -4.35 3.87 -0.54
N LYS A 56 -5.49 3.52 0.04
CA LYS A 56 -5.63 3.31 1.48
C LYS A 56 -4.80 2.14 2.00
N ILE A 57 -4.71 1.04 1.23
CA ILE A 57 -3.83 -0.08 1.58
C ILE A 57 -2.37 0.38 1.59
N ALA A 58 -1.93 1.13 0.58
CA ALA A 58 -0.56 1.64 0.52
C ALA A 58 -0.24 2.57 1.71
N GLU A 59 -1.18 3.45 2.09
CA GLU A 59 -1.05 4.30 3.28
C GLU A 59 -0.93 3.47 4.57
N LEU A 60 -1.78 2.46 4.74
CA LEU A 60 -1.74 1.58 5.92
C LEU A 60 -0.44 0.76 5.97
N GLU A 61 0.05 0.28 4.83
CA GLU A 61 1.34 -0.42 4.75
C GLU A 61 2.52 0.50 5.13
N GLU A 62 2.46 1.78 4.77
CA GLU A 62 3.45 2.76 5.19
C GLU A 62 3.37 3.04 6.71
N GLN A 63 2.16 3.19 7.25
CA GLN A 63 1.95 3.34 8.70
C GLN A 63 2.47 2.12 9.47
N LEU A 64 2.26 0.90 8.96
CA LEU A 64 2.78 -0.33 9.57
C LEU A 64 4.31 -0.38 9.60
N LYS A 65 4.99 0.07 8.53
CA LYS A 65 6.46 0.15 8.52
C LYS A 65 7.01 1.07 9.63
N GLY A 66 6.26 2.12 9.98
CA GLY A 66 6.59 2.99 11.11
C GLY A 66 6.41 2.32 12.48
N LEU A 67 5.53 1.32 12.58
CA LEU A 67 5.21 0.58 13.80
C LEU A 67 6.05 -0.70 13.99
N ASP A 68 6.75 -1.16 12.96
CA ASP A 68 7.68 -2.31 13.02
C ASP A 68 8.93 -2.05 13.90
N ALA A 69 9.05 -0.85 14.46
CA ALA A 69 10.06 -0.56 15.46
C ALA A 69 9.73 -1.29 16.78
N PRO A 70 10.71 -1.96 17.41
CA PRO A 70 10.55 -2.57 18.72
C PRO A 70 10.04 -1.52 19.72
N ALA A 71 8.87 -1.76 20.35
CA ALA A 71 8.30 -0.82 21.31
C ALA A 71 9.31 -0.55 22.43
N GLU A 72 9.59 0.72 22.75
CA GLU A 72 10.67 1.08 23.67
C GLU A 72 10.51 0.41 25.04
N ASN A 73 9.28 0.33 25.55
CA ASN A 73 8.98 -0.30 26.83
C ASN A 73 9.23 -1.81 26.82
N ALA A 74 9.09 -2.47 25.66
CA ALA A 74 9.33 -3.90 25.52
C ALA A 74 10.83 -4.25 25.65
N THR A 75 11.74 -3.33 25.31
CA THR A 75 13.19 -3.56 25.47
C THR A 75 13.56 -3.76 26.95
N THR A 76 12.95 -3.00 27.86
CA THR A 76 13.20 -3.09 29.31
C THR A 76 12.81 -4.45 29.88
N TYR A 77 11.65 -4.99 29.48
CA TYR A 77 11.20 -6.30 29.94
C TYR A 77 12.10 -7.43 29.43
N VAL A 78 12.55 -7.36 28.17
CA VAL A 78 13.48 -8.35 27.61
C VAL A 78 14.84 -8.30 28.34
N GLN A 79 15.32 -7.11 28.72
CA GLN A 79 16.52 -6.95 29.53
C GLN A 79 16.36 -7.50 30.95
N GLN A 80 15.21 -7.27 31.60
CA GLN A 80 14.91 -7.80 32.92
C GLN A 80 14.90 -9.34 32.89
N MET A 81 14.22 -9.96 31.93
CA MET A 81 14.23 -11.42 31.77
C MET A 81 15.65 -11.96 31.52
N LYS A 82 16.49 -11.18 30.82
CA LYS A 82 17.89 -11.54 30.61
C LYS A 82 18.70 -11.45 31.90
N ALA A 83 18.47 -10.44 32.73
CA ALA A 83 19.10 -10.26 34.03
C ALA A 83 18.70 -11.35 35.04
N GLU A 84 17.48 -11.88 34.92
CA GLU A 84 16.99 -13.05 35.69
C GLU A 84 17.64 -14.38 35.25
N GLY A 85 18.55 -14.36 34.27
CA GLY A 85 19.33 -15.51 33.85
C GLY A 85 18.70 -16.36 32.75
N LEU A 86 17.60 -15.91 32.13
CA LEU A 86 16.99 -16.63 31.01
C LEU A 86 17.89 -16.57 29.76
N LYS A 87 17.96 -17.71 29.06
CA LYS A 87 18.62 -17.77 27.74
C LYS A 87 17.73 -17.13 26.67
N ASN A 88 18.33 -16.59 25.61
CA ASN A 88 17.57 -15.90 24.55
C ASN A 88 16.52 -16.82 23.91
N ALA A 89 16.79 -18.12 23.78
CA ALA A 89 15.84 -19.11 23.29
C ALA A 89 14.62 -19.28 24.21
N GLN A 90 14.82 -19.24 25.53
CA GLN A 90 13.73 -19.35 26.51
C GLN A 90 12.89 -18.07 26.55
N ILE A 91 13.52 -16.91 26.37
CA ILE A 91 12.81 -15.63 26.25
C ILE A 91 11.99 -15.60 24.96
N ALA A 92 12.58 -16.04 23.84
CA ALA A 92 11.92 -16.15 22.54
C ALA A 92 10.67 -17.02 22.62
N GLU A 93 10.79 -18.23 23.19
CA GLU A 93 9.67 -19.14 23.38
C GLU A 93 8.56 -18.53 24.26
N ARG A 94 8.91 -17.87 25.36
CA ARG A 94 7.94 -17.28 26.29
C ARG A 94 7.20 -16.06 25.74
N LEU A 95 7.84 -15.30 24.86
CA LEU A 95 7.28 -14.08 24.28
C LEU A 95 6.72 -14.31 22.88
N GLU A 96 6.72 -15.55 22.39
CA GLU A 96 6.34 -15.92 21.03
C GLU A 96 7.11 -15.10 19.97
N LEU A 97 8.36 -14.77 20.28
CA LEU A 97 9.28 -14.05 19.42
C LEU A 97 10.30 -15.00 18.81
N THR A 98 10.90 -14.60 17.70
CA THR A 98 12.11 -15.24 17.19
C THR A 98 13.32 -14.86 18.05
N THR A 99 14.33 -15.74 18.09
CA THR A 99 15.61 -15.41 18.76
C THR A 99 16.29 -14.19 18.16
N GLY A 100 16.05 -13.91 16.87
CA GLY A 100 16.53 -12.71 16.18
C GLY A 100 15.87 -11.44 16.71
N GLU A 101 14.55 -11.45 16.92
CA GLU A 101 13.83 -10.31 17.51
C GLU A 101 14.29 -10.05 18.94
N VAL A 102 14.43 -11.09 19.77
CA VAL A 102 14.96 -10.95 21.14
C VAL A 102 16.35 -10.28 21.13
N ALA A 103 17.22 -10.67 20.19
CA ALA A 103 18.53 -10.03 20.03
C ALA A 103 18.42 -8.55 19.59
N ARG A 104 17.45 -8.21 18.73
CA ARG A 104 17.17 -6.81 18.35
C ARG A 104 16.70 -5.99 19.55
N TYR A 105 15.77 -6.51 20.36
CA TYR A 105 15.29 -5.84 21.60
C TYR A 105 16.44 -5.59 22.59
N LEU A 106 17.32 -6.57 22.81
CA LEU A 106 18.47 -6.42 23.71
C LEU A 106 19.49 -5.39 23.20
N LYS A 107 19.79 -5.40 21.89
CA LYS A 107 20.71 -4.45 21.27
C LYS A 107 20.17 -3.01 21.34
N LEU A 108 18.87 -2.83 21.09
CA LEU A 108 18.23 -1.52 21.15
C LEU A 108 18.25 -0.95 22.57
N GLY A 109 17.91 -1.77 23.57
CA GLY A 109 17.96 -1.35 24.97
C GLY A 109 19.39 -1.04 25.46
N ALA A 110 20.42 -1.77 24.99
CA ALA A 110 21.81 -1.51 25.35
C ALA A 110 22.35 -0.19 24.77
N SER A 111 21.88 0.21 23.58
CA SER A 111 22.21 1.52 22.98
C SER A 111 21.60 2.67 23.78
N LYS A 112 20.45 2.46 24.42
CA LYS A 112 19.74 3.47 25.21
C LYS A 112 20.39 3.70 26.58
N THR A 113 20.83 2.64 27.27
CA THR A 113 21.59 2.77 28.52
C THR A 113 22.91 3.50 28.28
N ALA A 114 23.63 3.21 27.19
CA ALA A 114 24.86 3.92 26.84
C ALA A 114 24.67 5.43 26.56
N ALA A 115 23.54 5.83 25.97
CA ALA A 115 23.20 7.24 25.72
C ALA A 115 22.70 7.99 26.98
N ALA A 116 22.10 7.27 27.93
CA ALA A 116 21.68 7.84 29.21
C ALA A 116 22.90 8.14 30.11
N ASP A 117 23.91 7.26 30.14
CA ASP A 117 25.12 7.46 30.95
C ASP A 117 26.02 8.59 30.47
N SER A 118 25.99 8.94 29.17
CA SER A 118 26.77 10.07 28.64
C SER A 118 26.21 11.44 28.99
N SER A 119 24.95 11.54 29.44
CA SER A 119 24.28 12.82 29.69
C SER A 119 24.41 13.34 31.12
N THR A 120 24.98 12.54 32.04
CA THR A 120 25.02 12.86 33.48
C THR A 120 26.40 13.37 33.97
N ASN A 121 27.44 13.38 33.12
CA ASN A 121 28.81 13.75 33.54
C ASN A 121 29.24 15.20 33.25
N ASP A 122 28.37 16.07 32.73
CA ASP A 122 28.75 17.45 32.33
C ASP A 122 28.16 18.56 33.23
N ALA A 123 27.79 18.23 34.48
CA ALA A 123 27.14 19.16 35.41
C ALA A 123 27.86 19.34 36.77
N ALA A 124 29.14 18.95 36.89
CA ALA A 124 29.85 18.94 38.17
C ALA A 124 31.24 19.59 38.13
N THR A 125 31.45 20.71 37.43
CA THR A 125 32.65 21.55 37.65
C THR A 125 32.46 23.01 37.21
N GLN A 126 31.76 23.82 38.00
CA GLN A 126 31.80 25.30 38.05
C GLN A 126 30.64 25.67 38.99
N ASP A 127 30.80 26.28 40.16
CA ASP A 127 31.45 27.56 40.37
C ASP A 127 31.61 27.74 41.90
N SER A 128 32.86 27.87 42.35
CA SER A 128 33.17 28.12 43.76
C SER A 128 34.35 29.08 43.89
N VAL A 129 34.26 30.30 43.35
CA VAL A 129 35.02 31.44 43.90
C VAL A 129 34.47 32.79 43.43
N SER A 130 33.74 33.49 44.31
CA SER A 130 33.65 34.96 44.27
C SER A 130 33.01 35.49 45.57
N ALA A 131 33.75 35.40 46.68
CA ALA A 131 33.47 36.19 47.88
C ALA A 131 34.80 36.70 48.45
N ALA A 132 35.20 37.93 48.07
CA ALA A 132 35.98 38.88 48.89
C ALA A 132 36.65 39.96 48.02
N ALA A 133 36.19 41.21 48.15
CA ALA A 133 36.96 42.47 48.12
C ALA A 133 35.89 43.59 48.06
N ALA A 134 35.58 44.32 49.13
CA ALA A 134 36.42 45.34 49.79
C ALA A 134 36.81 46.46 48.82
#